data_AF-A0A0B4BLC7-F1
#
_entry.id   AF-A0A0B4BLC7-F1
#
_cell.length_a   1.000
_cell.length_b   1.000
_cell.length_c   1.000
_cell.angle_alpha   90.00
_cell.angle_beta   90.00
_cell.angle_gamma   90.00
#
_symmetry.space_group_name_H-M   'P 1'
#
loop_
_entity.id
_entity.type
_entity.pdbx_description
1 polymer ?
#
loop_
_entity_poly.entity_id
_entity_poly.type
_entity_poly.pdbx_seq_one_letter_code
_entity_poly.pdbx_strand_id
1 'polypeptide(L)' 'MELYTLLREFADSWMLLFLFTVFVGIIVWAFRPGSTKAYEDTANIPFRHADKPAATKEARP' A
#
# COMPACT_ATOMS: atom_id res chain seq x y z
N MET A 1 -1.75 34.90 29.14
CA MET A 1 -2.37 34.74 27.81
C MET A 1 -1.38 34.17 26.78
N GLU A 2 -0.13 34.63 26.75
CA GLU A 2 0.94 34.07 25.89
C GLU A 2 1.04 32.53 25.86
N LEU A 3 1.22 31.88 27.02
CA LEU A 3 1.36 30.42 27.10
C LEU A 3 0.09 29.66 26.65
N TYR A 4 -1.08 30.22 26.94
CA TYR A 4 -2.36 29.61 26.54
C TYR A 4 -2.53 29.64 25.02
N THR A 5 -2.21 30.77 24.38
CA THR A 5 -2.25 30.90 22.92
C THR A 5 -1.29 29.92 22.25
N LEU A 6 -0.06 29.79 22.77
CA LEU A 6 0.94 28.84 22.25
C LEU A 6 0.43 27.39 22.36
N LEU A 7 -0.06 26.99 23.53
CA LEU A 7 -0.59 25.63 23.73
C LEU A 7 -1.82 25.35 22.87
N ARG A 8 -2.65 26.37 22.61
CA ARG A 8 -3.85 26.28 21.77
C ARG A 8 -3.50 26.06 20.30
N GLU A 9 -2.61 26.86 19.73
CA GLU A 9 -2.17 26.68 18.33
C GLU A 9 -1.51 25.31 18.11
N PHE A 10 -0.74 24.86 19.10
CA PHE A 10 -0.21 23.51 19.12
C PHE A 10 -1.35 22.49 19.08
N ALA A 11 -2.27 22.52 20.05
CA ALA A 11 -3.41 21.60 20.14
C ALA A 11 -4.29 21.57 18.88
N ASP A 12 -4.54 22.73 18.27
CA ASP A 12 -5.37 22.85 17.07
C ASP A 12 -4.72 22.19 15.82
N SER A 13 -3.39 22.05 15.78
CA SER A 13 -2.67 21.50 14.63
C SER A 13 -2.32 20.00 14.73
N TRP A 14 -2.43 19.39 15.92
CA TRP A 14 -2.03 17.97 16.14
C TRP A 14 -2.82 16.96 15.34
N MET A 15 -4.14 17.14 15.21
CA MET A 15 -4.97 16.21 14.44
C MET A 15 -4.61 16.26 12.96
N LEU A 16 -4.33 17.44 12.42
CA LEU A 16 -3.90 17.62 11.04
C LEU A 16 -2.53 16.96 10.80
N LEU A 17 -1.58 17.14 11.72
CA LEU A 17 -0.27 16.47 11.67
C LEU A 17 -0.39 14.95 11.74
N PHE A 18 -1.29 14.42 12.58
CA PHE A 18 -1.55 12.99 12.67
C PHE A 18 -2.05 12.44 11.32
N LEU A 19 -3.09 13.06 10.74
CA LEU A 19 -3.64 12.64 9.44
C LEU A 19 -2.61 12.72 8.32
N PHE A 20 -1.81 13.79 8.29
CA PHE A 20 -0.71 13.95 7.34
C PHE A 20 0.34 12.84 7.47
N THR A 21 0.74 12.51 8.70
CA THR A 21 1.72 11.46 8.97
C THR A 21 1.19 10.09 8.57
N VAL A 22 -0.07 9.78 8.89
CA VAL A 22 -0.72 8.53 8.46
C VAL A 22 -0.76 8.44 6.94
N PHE A 23 -1.15 9.52 6.25
CA PHE A 23 -1.20 9.56 4.80
C PHE A 23 0.16 9.26 4.15
N VAL A 24 1.22 9.95 4.60
CA VAL A 24 2.59 9.68 4.13
C VAL A 24 3.01 8.24 4.47
N GLY A 25 2.64 7.75 5.65
CA GLY A 25 2.88 6.35 6.05
C GLY A 25 2.24 5.35 5.10
N ILE A 26 1.00 5.59 4.67
CA ILE A 26 0.30 4.76 3.68
C ILE A 26 0.99 4.83 2.31
N ILE A 27 1.41 6.01 1.86
CA ILE A 27 2.19 6.16 0.62
C ILE A 27 3.45 5.30 0.69
N VAL A 28 4.26 5.47 1.73
CA VAL A 28 5.52 4.72 1.91
C VAL A 28 5.25 3.22 1.96
N TRP A 29 4.18 2.79 2.65
CA TRP A 29 3.79 1.39 2.72
C TRP A 29 3.35 0.83 1.37
N ALA A 30 2.56 1.59 0.59
CA ALA A 30 2.11 1.18 -0.74
C ALA A 30 3.27 1.02 -1.73
N PHE A 31 4.27 1.92 -1.66
CA PHE A 31 5.47 1.87 -2.49
C PHE A 31 6.60 1.02 -1.91
N ARG A 32 6.39 0.34 -0.78
CA ARG A 32 7.39 -0.55 -0.18
C ARG A 32 7.77 -1.66 -1.17
N PRO A 33 9.06 -1.82 -1.53
CA PRO A 33 9.51 -2.87 -2.45
C PRO A 33 9.21 -4.24 -1.82
N GLY A 34 8.36 -5.03 -2.48
CA GLY A 34 7.83 -6.31 -1.99
C GLY A 34 6.31 -6.45 -2.14
N SER A 35 5.58 -5.34 -2.17
CA SER A 35 4.12 -5.33 -2.44
C SER A 35 3.79 -5.84 -3.86
N THR A 36 4.69 -5.57 -4.81
CA THR A 36 4.55 -5.92 -6.24
C THR A 36 4.34 -7.42 -6.50
N LYS A 37 4.97 -8.31 -5.71
CA LYS A 37 4.89 -9.76 -5.98
C LYS A 37 3.47 -10.33 -5.84
N ALA A 38 2.66 -9.81 -4.92
CA ALA A 38 1.28 -10.25 -4.76
C ALA A 38 0.37 -9.73 -5.89
N TYR A 39 0.67 -8.54 -6.41
CA TYR A 39 -0.07 -7.95 -7.53
C TYR A 39 0.31 -8.57 -8.88
N GLU A 40 1.58 -8.97 -9.03
CA GLU A 40 2.10 -9.56 -10.26
C GLU A 40 1.44 -10.92 -10.58
N ASP A 41 1.22 -11.77 -9.59
CA ASP A 41 0.55 -13.06 -9.78
C ASP A 41 -0.92 -12.87 -10.20
N THR A 42 -1.64 -11.97 -9.53
CA THR A 42 -3.05 -11.67 -9.84
C THR A 42 -3.21 -11.00 -11.21
N ALA A 43 -2.33 -10.04 -11.54
CA ALA A 43 -2.34 -9.35 -12.83
C ALA A 43 -2.03 -10.30 -14.00
N ASN A 44 -1.26 -11.35 -13.75
CA ASN A 44 -0.94 -12.35 -14.75
C ASN A 44 -2.03 -13.42 -14.93
N ILE A 45 -3.10 -13.47 -14.13
CA ILE A 45 -4.17 -14.48 -14.28
C ILE A 45 -4.70 -14.59 -15.73
N PRO A 46 -5.04 -13.48 -16.43
CA PRO A 46 -5.52 -13.55 -17.82
C PRO A 46 -4.44 -13.97 -18.82
N PHE A 47 -3.17 -13.68 -18.53
CA PHE A 47 -2.04 -13.91 -19.42
C PHE A 47 -1.27 -15.21 -19.16
N ARG A 48 -1.55 -15.89 -18.03
CA ARG A 48 -0.81 -17.05 -17.52
C ARG A 48 -0.72 -18.22 -18.50
N HIS A 49 -1.65 -18.29 -19.45
CA HIS A 49 -1.72 -19.33 -20.49
C HIS A 49 -1.87 -18.73 -21.90
N ALA A 50 -1.47 -17.47 -22.09
CA ALA A 50 -1.61 -16.79 -23.38
C ALA A 50 -0.79 -17.49 -24.48
N ASP A 51 0.41 -17.96 -24.15
CA ASP A 51 1.30 -18.61 -25.13
C ASP A 51 1.03 -20.11 -25.28
N LYS A 52 0.58 -20.78 -24.21
CA LYS A 52 0.35 -22.24 -24.16
C LYS A 52 -0.73 -22.58 -23.13
N PRO A 53 -1.62 -23.55 -23.44
CA PRO A 53 -2.63 -24.01 -22.49
C PRO A 53 -2.00 -24.62 -21.24
N ALA A 54 -2.72 -24.56 -20.11
CA ALA A 54 -2.29 -25.16 -18.86
C ALA A 54 -2.03 -26.67 -19.06
N ALA A 55 -0.89 -27.17 -18.57
CA ALA A 55 -0.60 -28.59 -18.61
C ALA A 55 -1.67 -29.34 -17.79
N THR A 56 -2.36 -30.29 -18.42
CA THR A 56 -3.34 -31.13 -17.73
C THR A 56 -2.62 -31.93 -16.64
N LYS A 57 -3.24 -32.03 -15.44
CA LYS A 57 -2.65 -32.79 -14.32
C LYS A 57 -2.42 -34.28 -14.66
N GLU A 58 -3.08 -34.76 -15.71
CA GLU A 58 -3.01 -36.14 -16.21
C GLU A 58 -1.74 -36.45 -17.03
N ALA A 59 -0.94 -35.45 -17.41
CA ALA A 59 0.28 -35.63 -18.20
C ALA A 59 1.57 -35.78 -17.37
N ARG A 60 1.46 -36.01 -16.06
CA ARG A 60 2.61 -36.22 -15.17
C ARG A 60 2.91 -37.74 -15.10
N PRO A 61 4.13 -38.18 -15.42
CA PRO A 61 4.51 -39.60 -15.33
C PRO A 61 4.47 -40.12 -13.89
#